data_AF-A0A5N5DQZ8-F1
#
_entry.id   AF-A0A5N5DQZ8-F1
#
_cell.length_a   1.000
_cell.length_b   1.000
_cell.length_c   1.000
_cell.angle_alpha   90.00
_cell.angle_beta   90.00
_cell.angle_gamma   90.00
#
_symmetry.space_group_name_H-M   'P 1'
#
loop_
_entity.id
_entity.type
_entity.pdbx_description
1 polymer ?
#
loop_
_entity_poly.entity_id
_entity_poly.type
_entity_poly.pdbx_seq_one_letter_code
_entity_poly.pdbx_strand_id
1 'polypeptide(L)'
;MNMADTKGSGKPTKVTSPIKLAHVVLRTRPETFASMVSFYKTFLGAESSHENEFISFLTYDDEHHRIAIVAIPDIGPKDAKTSGLEHIAFTFATVRDLLTSYSQRKELGIAPVWCVNHGPTLSIYYRDPDGNHIETQVDVFDNAEDASAYMTSADFSNNPIGVDFDPEDVIKKLEQGVSTEEILKRPNIGPRDLTDVPLVVESH
;
A
#
# COMPACT_ATOMS: atom_id res chain seq x y z
N MET A 1 54.20 -12.02 -20.84
CA MET A 1 54.26 -10.89 -19.89
C MET A 1 52.85 -10.74 -19.32
N ASN A 2 52.66 -11.16 -18.07
CA ASN A 2 51.35 -11.19 -17.41
C ASN A 2 50.86 -9.76 -17.14
N MET A 3 49.68 -9.42 -17.63
CA MET A 3 48.90 -8.32 -17.07
C MET A 3 48.07 -8.91 -15.93
N ALA A 4 48.59 -8.74 -14.72
CA ALA A 4 47.94 -9.14 -13.48
C ALA A 4 46.77 -8.22 -13.13
N ASP A 5 45.79 -8.81 -12.46
CA ASP A 5 44.64 -8.22 -11.79
C ASP A 5 44.93 -6.92 -11.04
N THR A 6 43.99 -5.98 -11.14
CA THR A 6 43.61 -5.12 -10.00
C THR A 6 42.09 -4.91 -10.00
N LYS A 7 41.34 -5.97 -9.65
CA LYS A 7 39.97 -5.79 -9.14
C LYS A 7 40.06 -5.21 -7.73
N GLY A 8 39.89 -3.90 -7.62
CA GLY A 8 39.68 -3.23 -6.33
C GLY A 8 38.39 -3.74 -5.69
N SER A 9 38.51 -4.56 -4.65
CA SER A 9 37.40 -5.05 -3.81
C SER A 9 36.91 -3.97 -2.83
N GLY A 10 36.66 -2.77 -3.32
CA GLY A 10 35.99 -1.74 -2.52
C GLY A 10 34.54 -2.15 -2.31
N LYS A 11 34.14 -2.43 -1.05
CA LYS A 11 32.71 -2.52 -0.71
C LYS A 11 32.04 -1.24 -1.24
N PRO A 12 30.92 -1.33 -1.99
CA PRO A 12 30.27 -0.15 -2.52
C PRO A 12 29.97 0.81 -1.38
N THR A 13 30.34 2.08 -1.55
CA THR A 13 30.07 3.11 -0.56
C THR A 13 28.56 3.26 -0.40
N LYS A 14 28.04 2.81 0.75
CA LYS A 14 26.62 2.94 1.07
C LYS A 14 26.31 4.43 1.25
N VAL A 15 25.35 4.93 0.48
CA VAL A 15 24.75 6.25 0.71
C VAL A 15 24.05 6.25 2.07
N THR A 16 24.22 7.31 2.86
CA THR A 16 23.52 7.46 4.15
C THR A 16 22.01 7.33 3.95
N SER A 17 21.39 6.44 4.72
CA SER A 17 19.95 6.19 4.63
C SER A 17 19.14 7.31 5.29
N PRO A 18 17.99 7.72 4.71
CA PRO A 18 17.03 8.56 5.42
C PRO A 18 16.44 7.81 6.62
N ILE A 19 15.93 8.54 7.61
CA ILE A 19 15.38 7.94 8.84
C ILE A 19 13.92 7.48 8.69
N LYS A 20 13.15 8.11 7.78
CA LYS A 20 11.76 7.76 7.44
C LYS A 20 11.38 8.35 6.09
N LEU A 21 10.37 7.78 5.44
CA LEU A 21 9.62 8.47 4.38
C LEU A 21 8.79 9.56 5.06
N ALA A 22 8.96 10.82 4.66
CA ALA A 22 8.23 11.94 5.27
C ALA A 22 6.80 12.02 4.72
N HIS A 23 6.67 12.34 3.43
CA HIS A 23 5.38 12.56 2.78
C HIS A 23 5.39 12.22 1.28
N VAL A 24 4.19 12.07 0.72
CA VAL A 24 3.93 11.99 -0.72
C VAL A 24 3.02 13.15 -1.14
N VAL A 25 3.31 13.76 -2.29
CA VAL A 25 2.51 14.85 -2.85
C VAL A 25 1.73 14.34 -4.06
N LEU A 26 0.41 14.48 -4.02
CA LEU A 26 -0.50 14.11 -5.10
C LEU A 26 -0.93 15.35 -5.86
N ARG A 27 -0.85 15.27 -7.18
CA ARG A 27 -1.39 16.28 -8.08
C ARG A 27 -2.80 15.87 -8.46
N THR A 28 -3.73 16.81 -8.38
CA THR A 28 -5.12 16.61 -8.80
C THR A 28 -5.58 17.80 -9.63
N ARG A 29 -6.68 17.66 -10.37
CA ARG A 29 -7.28 18.77 -11.09
C ARG A 29 -8.06 19.68 -10.12
N PRO A 30 -8.22 20.97 -10.42
CA PRO A 30 -8.96 21.88 -9.54
C PRO A 30 -10.38 21.39 -9.22
N GLU A 31 -11.07 20.78 -10.18
CA GLU A 31 -12.42 20.25 -9.99
C GLU A 31 -12.51 19.00 -9.10
N THR A 32 -11.42 18.23 -8.95
CA THR A 32 -11.36 17.01 -8.13
C THR A 32 -10.72 17.26 -6.75
N PHE A 33 -10.14 18.44 -6.53
CA PHE A 33 -9.39 18.78 -5.31
C PHE A 33 -10.18 18.56 -4.02
N ALA A 34 -11.40 19.10 -3.92
CA ALA A 34 -12.21 18.95 -2.70
C ALA A 34 -12.55 17.49 -2.40
N SER A 35 -12.85 16.69 -3.43
CA SER A 35 -13.14 15.27 -3.30
C SER A 35 -11.91 14.47 -2.84
N MET A 36 -10.73 14.78 -3.39
CA MET A 36 -9.47 14.16 -2.99
C MET A 36 -9.15 14.46 -1.52
N VAL A 37 -9.27 15.71 -1.09
CA VAL A 37 -9.04 16.12 0.30
C VAL A 37 -10.02 15.41 1.25
N SER A 38 -11.32 15.44 0.94
CA SER A 38 -12.33 14.75 1.75
C SER A 38 -12.08 13.25 1.82
N PHE A 39 -11.74 12.63 0.69
CA PHE A 39 -11.43 11.21 0.63
C PHE A 39 -10.27 10.85 1.54
N TYR A 40 -9.13 11.53 1.46
CA TYR A 40 -7.96 11.17 2.27
C TYR A 40 -8.13 11.47 3.76
N LYS A 41 -8.88 12.51 4.14
CA LYS A 41 -9.28 12.73 5.54
C LYS A 41 -10.07 11.55 6.08
N THR A 42 -11.10 11.13 5.36
CA THR A 42 -11.92 9.98 5.76
C THR A 42 -11.14 8.67 5.71
N PHE A 43 -10.37 8.43 4.65
CA PHE A 43 -9.69 7.18 4.40
C PHE A 43 -8.60 6.88 5.44
N LEU A 44 -7.84 7.90 5.84
CA LEU A 44 -6.73 7.77 6.78
C LEU A 44 -7.09 8.17 8.21
N GLY A 45 -8.30 8.67 8.46
CA GLY A 45 -8.62 9.34 9.72
C GLY A 45 -7.72 10.57 9.95
N ALA A 46 -7.40 11.28 8.87
CA ALA A 46 -6.44 12.39 8.87
C ALA A 46 -7.12 13.76 9.07
N GLU A 47 -6.34 14.70 9.56
CA GLU A 47 -6.68 16.12 9.67
C GLU A 47 -5.74 16.98 8.82
N SER A 48 -6.16 18.20 8.49
CA SER A 48 -5.31 19.13 7.73
C SER A 48 -4.48 20.01 8.66
N SER A 49 -3.16 19.95 8.52
CA SER A 49 -2.23 20.91 9.14
C SER A 49 -2.33 22.29 8.48
N HIS A 50 -2.64 22.33 7.18
CA HIS A 50 -2.97 23.53 6.42
C HIS A 50 -3.84 23.14 5.24
N GLU A 51 -4.82 23.99 4.90
CA GLU A 51 -5.72 23.80 3.78
C GLU A 51 -6.17 25.15 3.22
N ASN A 52 -6.16 25.29 1.90
CA ASN A 52 -6.74 26.41 1.17
C ASN A 52 -7.36 25.93 -0.15
N GLU A 53 -7.70 26.84 -1.06
CA GLU A 53 -8.42 26.54 -2.30
C GLU A 53 -7.65 25.63 -3.29
N PHE A 54 -6.33 25.49 -3.17
CA PHE A 54 -5.53 24.73 -4.12
C PHE A 54 -4.52 23.77 -3.49
N ILE A 55 -4.32 23.80 -2.17
CA ILE A 55 -3.39 22.89 -1.49
C ILE A 55 -3.90 22.48 -0.11
N SER A 56 -3.72 21.21 0.23
CA SER A 56 -4.00 20.66 1.57
C SER A 56 -2.87 19.74 2.02
N PHE A 57 -2.47 19.86 3.27
CA PHE A 57 -1.44 19.06 3.92
C PHE A 57 -2.08 18.24 5.05
N LEU A 58 -2.12 16.92 4.87
CA LEU A 58 -2.86 15.98 5.72
C LEU A 58 -1.92 15.17 6.62
N THR A 59 -2.27 15.05 7.90
CA THR A 59 -1.56 14.23 8.89
C THR A 59 -2.51 13.33 9.68
N TYR A 60 -1.99 12.20 10.14
CA TYR A 60 -2.65 11.25 11.05
C TYR A 60 -1.70 10.75 12.15
N ASP A 61 -0.45 11.23 12.18
CA ASP A 61 0.58 10.84 13.14
C ASP A 61 1.42 12.05 13.58
N ASP A 62 2.65 11.81 14.06
CA ASP A 62 3.53 12.87 14.58
C ASP A 62 4.21 13.71 13.50
N GLU A 63 4.12 13.32 12.22
CA GLU A 63 4.68 14.10 11.12
C GLU A 63 3.75 15.28 10.76
N HIS A 64 4.33 16.41 10.37
CA HIS A 64 3.53 17.60 10.06
C HIS A 64 2.55 17.38 8.90
N HIS A 65 2.83 16.43 8.00
CA HIS A 65 1.92 15.86 7.02
C HIS A 65 2.53 14.60 6.40
N ARG A 66 1.68 13.63 6.07
CA ARG A 66 2.03 12.41 5.32
C ARG A 66 1.61 12.48 3.86
N ILE A 67 0.49 13.16 3.59
CA ILE A 67 -0.01 13.39 2.25
C ILE A 67 -0.19 14.88 2.03
N ALA A 68 0.28 15.39 0.91
CA ALA A 68 -0.11 16.71 0.42
C ALA A 68 -0.87 16.55 -0.88
N ILE A 69 -1.94 17.31 -1.07
CA ILE A 69 -2.76 17.30 -2.29
C ILE A 69 -2.69 18.71 -2.87
N VAL A 70 -2.38 18.80 -4.16
CA VAL A 70 -2.23 20.08 -4.86
C VAL A 70 -3.10 20.09 -6.12
N ALA A 71 -3.99 21.07 -6.22
CA ALA A 71 -4.72 21.39 -7.43
C ALA A 71 -3.78 22.05 -8.43
N ILE A 72 -3.56 21.41 -9.59
CA ILE A 72 -2.69 21.94 -10.65
C ILE A 72 -3.57 22.33 -11.84
N PRO A 73 -3.54 23.59 -12.30
CA PRO A 73 -4.25 23.99 -13.50
C PRO A 73 -3.67 23.32 -14.75
N ASP A 74 -4.51 23.16 -15.78
CA ASP A 74 -4.11 22.72 -17.12
C ASP A 74 -3.46 21.31 -17.20
N ILE A 75 -3.88 20.38 -16.33
CA ILE A 75 -3.51 18.96 -16.43
C ILE A 75 -4.70 18.07 -16.81
N GLY A 76 -4.41 17.00 -17.53
CA GLY A 76 -5.38 15.94 -17.81
C GLY A 76 -5.63 15.03 -16.60
N PRO A 77 -6.65 14.16 -16.66
CA PRO A 77 -6.83 13.09 -15.69
C PRO A 77 -5.63 12.13 -15.72
N LYS A 78 -5.43 11.37 -14.64
CA LYS A 78 -4.43 10.29 -14.59
C LYS A 78 -4.69 9.28 -15.72
N ASP A 79 -3.66 8.95 -16.48
CA ASP A 79 -3.70 7.87 -17.46
C ASP A 79 -3.09 6.60 -16.86
N ALA A 80 -3.93 5.59 -16.63
CA ALA A 80 -3.53 4.30 -16.07
C ALA A 80 -2.56 3.50 -16.96
N LYS A 81 -2.38 3.89 -18.23
CA LYS A 81 -1.47 3.23 -19.19
C LYS A 81 -0.07 3.85 -19.22
N THR A 82 0.21 4.79 -18.33
CA THR A 82 1.52 5.45 -18.23
C THR A 82 2.33 4.89 -17.07
N SER A 83 3.66 4.86 -17.21
CA SER A 83 4.55 4.45 -16.12
C SER A 83 4.54 5.48 -14.99
N GLY A 84 4.75 5.03 -13.75
CA GLY A 84 4.78 5.93 -12.60
C GLY A 84 4.63 5.22 -11.26
N LEU A 85 4.10 5.96 -10.29
CA LEU A 85 3.72 5.45 -8.98
C LEU A 85 2.54 4.51 -9.12
N GLU A 86 2.72 3.26 -8.67
CA GLU A 86 1.66 2.25 -8.64
C GLU A 86 0.69 2.53 -7.47
N HIS A 87 1.17 2.43 -6.22
CA HIS A 87 0.37 2.65 -5.03
C HIS A 87 1.19 3.26 -3.88
N ILE A 88 0.46 3.72 -2.86
CA ILE A 88 1.01 4.15 -1.56
C ILE A 88 0.47 3.20 -0.49
N ALA A 89 1.35 2.60 0.31
CA ALA A 89 0.97 1.64 1.34
C ALA A 89 1.00 2.25 2.75
N PHE A 90 0.00 1.91 3.56
CA PHE A 90 -0.15 2.33 4.96
C PHE A 90 -0.31 1.11 5.87
N THR A 91 0.58 0.96 6.83
CA THR A 91 0.59 -0.19 7.76
C THR A 91 -0.26 0.10 8.99
N PHE A 92 -1.07 -0.88 9.39
CA PHE A 92 -1.78 -0.95 10.66
C PHE A 92 -1.01 -1.83 11.66
N ALA A 93 -1.13 -1.54 12.95
CA ALA A 93 -0.43 -2.27 13.99
C ALA A 93 -0.91 -3.73 14.13
N THR A 94 -2.20 -3.98 13.88
CA THR A 94 -2.78 -5.32 13.98
C THR A 94 -3.79 -5.59 12.86
N VAL A 95 -4.02 -6.88 12.57
CA VAL A 95 -5.07 -7.30 11.64
C VAL A 95 -6.46 -6.85 12.09
N ARG A 96 -6.69 -6.71 13.40
CA ARG A 96 -7.96 -6.20 13.94
C ARG A 96 -8.16 -4.72 13.63
N ASP A 97 -7.09 -3.92 13.74
CA ASP A 97 -7.17 -2.49 13.39
C ASP A 97 -7.39 -2.31 11.88
N LEU A 98 -6.71 -3.11 11.06
CA LEU A 98 -6.91 -3.13 9.61
C LEU A 98 -8.37 -3.43 9.24
N LEU A 99 -8.96 -4.47 9.83
CA LEU A 99 -10.35 -4.89 9.55
C LEU A 99 -11.39 -3.95 10.15
N THR A 100 -11.09 -3.33 11.29
CA THR A 100 -11.91 -2.26 11.87
C THR A 100 -11.95 -1.06 10.92
N SER A 101 -10.79 -0.64 10.42
CA SER A 101 -10.70 0.47 9.46
C SER A 101 -11.37 0.13 8.13
N TYR A 102 -11.24 -1.12 7.64
CA TYR A 102 -12.01 -1.61 6.49
C TYR A 102 -13.53 -1.44 6.70
N SER A 103 -14.04 -1.89 7.84
CA SER A 103 -15.49 -1.84 8.13
C SER A 103 -16.00 -0.40 8.18
N GLN A 104 -15.25 0.50 8.84
CA GLN A 104 -15.55 1.93 8.90
C GLN A 104 -15.55 2.59 7.51
N ARG A 105 -14.56 2.27 6.66
CA ARG A 105 -14.49 2.78 5.27
C ARG A 105 -15.67 2.29 4.45
N LYS A 106 -16.04 1.01 4.58
CA LYS A 106 -17.17 0.41 3.89
C LYS A 106 -18.50 1.09 4.27
N GLU A 107 -18.72 1.36 5.55
CA GLU A 107 -19.89 2.12 6.04
C GLU A 107 -19.96 3.53 5.46
N LEU A 108 -18.81 4.14 5.17
CA LEU A 108 -18.67 5.46 4.55
C LEU A 108 -18.67 5.41 3.00
N GLY A 109 -18.97 4.25 2.42
CA GLY A 109 -19.07 4.08 0.95
C GLY A 109 -17.73 3.92 0.23
N ILE A 110 -16.64 3.68 0.95
CA ILE A 110 -15.32 3.41 0.37
C ILE A 110 -15.09 1.89 0.35
N ALA A 111 -15.28 1.30 -0.81
CA ALA A 111 -15.10 -0.15 -1.01
C ALA A 111 -13.68 -0.47 -1.54
N PRO A 112 -13.11 -1.64 -1.17
CA PRO A 112 -11.86 -2.09 -1.74
C PRO A 112 -12.04 -2.50 -3.21
N VAL A 113 -10.95 -2.42 -3.97
CA VAL A 113 -10.87 -2.94 -5.34
C VAL A 113 -10.17 -4.30 -5.40
N TRP A 114 -9.35 -4.63 -4.39
CA TRP A 114 -8.66 -5.92 -4.30
C TRP A 114 -8.21 -6.21 -2.86
N CYS A 115 -8.37 -7.44 -2.41
CA CYS A 115 -7.95 -7.90 -1.08
C CYS A 115 -7.09 -9.16 -1.26
N VAL A 116 -5.88 -9.15 -0.74
CA VAL A 116 -4.90 -10.20 -1.01
C VAL A 116 -3.96 -10.43 0.18
N ASN A 117 -3.70 -11.70 0.47
CA ASN A 117 -2.61 -12.12 1.34
C ASN A 117 -1.37 -12.36 0.47
N HIS A 118 -0.45 -11.41 0.47
CA HIS A 118 0.82 -11.50 -0.27
C HIS A 118 1.77 -12.51 0.35
N GLY A 119 1.61 -12.81 1.64
CA GLY A 119 2.48 -13.70 2.41
C GLY A 119 3.31 -12.93 3.44
N PRO A 120 4.11 -11.91 3.05
CA PRO A 120 4.70 -11.01 4.03
C PRO A 120 3.69 -10.01 4.60
N THR A 121 2.61 -9.71 3.87
CA THR A 121 1.58 -8.75 4.26
C THR A 121 0.18 -9.27 3.95
N LEU A 122 -0.79 -8.89 4.78
CA LEU A 122 -2.22 -9.01 4.47
C LEU A 122 -2.74 -7.63 4.06
N SER A 123 -3.13 -7.50 2.80
CA SER A 123 -3.30 -6.20 2.14
C SER A 123 -4.70 -6.01 1.57
N ILE A 124 -5.21 -4.77 1.68
CA ILE A 124 -6.48 -4.32 1.11
C ILE A 124 -6.22 -3.07 0.28
N TYR A 125 -6.54 -3.12 -1.00
CA TYR A 125 -6.33 -2.05 -1.98
C TYR A 125 -7.61 -1.28 -2.27
N TYR A 126 -7.47 0.03 -2.45
CA TYR A 126 -8.53 0.99 -2.76
C TYR A 126 -8.11 1.91 -3.90
N ARG A 127 -9.06 2.69 -4.42
CA ARG A 127 -8.80 3.80 -5.35
C ARG A 127 -9.26 5.11 -4.75
N ASP A 128 -8.43 6.14 -4.87
CA ASP A 128 -8.85 7.51 -4.61
C ASP A 128 -9.68 8.08 -5.78
N PRO A 129 -10.27 9.28 -5.64
CA PRO A 129 -11.05 9.92 -6.71
C PRO A 129 -10.32 10.18 -8.04
N ASP A 130 -8.98 10.25 -8.03
CA ASP A 130 -8.16 10.38 -9.24
C ASP A 130 -7.70 9.03 -9.79
N GLY A 131 -8.06 7.92 -9.13
CA GLY A 131 -7.71 6.56 -9.51
C GLY A 131 -6.31 6.12 -9.07
N ASN A 132 -5.66 6.83 -8.13
CA ASN A 132 -4.43 6.31 -7.51
C ASN A 132 -4.78 5.12 -6.62
N HIS A 133 -3.94 4.09 -6.66
CA HIS A 133 -4.11 2.94 -5.78
C HIS A 133 -3.53 3.24 -4.40
N ILE A 134 -4.25 2.79 -3.38
CA ILE A 134 -3.83 2.90 -1.98
C ILE A 134 -3.91 1.51 -1.38
N GLU A 135 -2.83 1.10 -0.73
CA GLU A 135 -2.78 -0.15 0.02
C GLU A 135 -2.88 0.15 1.51
N THR A 136 -3.71 -0.62 2.21
CA THR A 136 -3.64 -0.72 3.66
C THR A 136 -3.27 -2.14 4.03
N GLN A 137 -2.31 -2.30 4.93
CA GLN A 137 -1.70 -3.59 5.17
C GLN A 137 -1.38 -3.81 6.65
N VAL A 138 -1.16 -5.07 7.01
CA VAL A 138 -0.50 -5.46 8.27
C VAL A 138 0.57 -6.48 7.94
N ASP A 139 1.72 -6.36 8.60
CA ASP A 139 2.80 -7.31 8.45
C ASP A 139 2.40 -8.68 9.05
N VAL A 140 2.68 -9.75 8.32
CA VAL A 140 2.41 -11.14 8.75
C VAL A 140 3.46 -11.63 9.74
N PHE A 141 4.68 -11.09 9.65
CA PHE A 141 5.83 -11.48 10.48
C PHE A 141 6.13 -10.41 11.53
N ASP A 142 6.57 -10.84 12.71
CA ASP A 142 6.88 -9.93 13.83
C ASP A 142 8.10 -9.03 13.56
N ASN A 143 8.97 -9.41 12.62
CA ASN A 143 10.17 -8.66 12.30
C ASN A 143 10.51 -8.72 10.81
N ALA A 144 11.27 -7.71 10.37
CA ALA A 144 11.65 -7.53 8.97
C ALA A 144 12.62 -8.61 8.45
N GLU A 145 13.38 -9.28 9.33
CA GLU A 145 14.31 -10.35 8.92
C GLU A 145 13.53 -11.58 8.46
N ASP A 146 12.52 -11.99 9.22
CA ASP A 146 11.65 -13.12 8.87
C ASP A 146 10.83 -12.83 7.60
N ALA A 147 10.28 -11.62 7.47
CA ALA A 147 9.62 -11.20 6.24
C ALA A 147 10.57 -11.26 5.04
N SER A 148 11.81 -10.76 5.19
CA SER A 148 12.83 -10.81 4.14
C SER A 148 13.22 -12.24 3.79
N ALA A 149 13.37 -13.12 4.78
CA ALA A 149 13.65 -14.53 4.56
C ALA A 149 12.52 -15.21 3.78
N TYR A 150 11.27 -14.94 4.14
CA TYR A 150 10.10 -15.46 3.44
C TYR A 150 10.05 -14.98 1.97
N MET A 151 10.35 -13.70 1.72
CA MET A 151 10.39 -13.15 0.36
C MET A 151 11.46 -13.79 -0.54
N THR A 152 12.48 -14.44 0.04
CA THR A 152 13.49 -15.21 -0.72
C THR A 152 13.16 -16.70 -0.84
N SER A 153 12.04 -17.15 -0.27
CA SER A 153 11.63 -18.55 -0.28
C SER A 153 11.13 -19.01 -1.65
N ALA A 154 11.13 -20.33 -1.85
CA ALA A 154 10.54 -20.94 -3.04
C ALA A 154 9.02 -20.72 -3.11
N ASP A 155 8.33 -20.66 -1.96
CA ASP A 155 6.89 -20.40 -1.89
C ASP A 155 6.54 -19.00 -2.42
N PHE A 156 7.29 -17.98 -1.98
CA PHE A 156 7.10 -16.61 -2.47
C PHE A 156 7.53 -16.46 -3.94
N SER A 157 8.64 -17.09 -4.34
CA SER A 157 9.09 -17.08 -5.73
C SER A 157 8.06 -17.72 -6.69
N ASN A 158 7.36 -18.75 -6.22
CA ASN A 158 6.33 -19.44 -6.99
C ASN A 158 5.04 -18.61 -7.12
N ASN A 159 4.68 -17.84 -6.09
CA ASN A 159 3.55 -16.92 -6.13
C ASN A 159 3.89 -15.63 -5.37
N PRO A 160 4.41 -14.60 -6.06
CA PRO A 160 4.70 -13.30 -5.44
C PRO A 160 3.47 -12.37 -5.38
N ILE A 161 2.37 -12.77 -6.02
CA ILE A 161 1.12 -11.98 -6.11
C ILE A 161 0.22 -12.22 -4.90
N GLY A 162 0.26 -13.42 -4.31
CA GLY A 162 -0.54 -13.77 -3.16
C GLY A 162 -1.88 -14.44 -3.49
N VAL A 163 -2.69 -14.57 -2.46
CA VAL A 163 -3.99 -15.26 -2.49
C VAL A 163 -5.09 -14.31 -2.06
N ASP A 164 -6.14 -14.21 -2.88
CA ASP A 164 -7.27 -13.34 -2.58
C ASP A 164 -8.00 -13.81 -1.32
N PHE A 165 -8.54 -12.86 -0.57
CA PHE A 165 -9.38 -13.14 0.58
C PHE A 165 -10.57 -12.18 0.63
N ASP A 166 -11.64 -12.59 1.32
CA ASP A 166 -12.75 -11.71 1.65
C ASP A 166 -12.58 -11.18 3.09
N PRO A 167 -12.44 -9.86 3.31
CA PRO A 167 -12.38 -9.28 4.64
C PRO A 167 -13.55 -9.68 5.55
N GLU A 168 -14.75 -9.86 5.01
CA GLU A 168 -15.94 -10.26 5.77
C GLU A 168 -15.81 -11.68 6.33
N ASP A 169 -15.20 -12.59 5.56
CA ASP A 169 -14.96 -13.95 6.02
C ASP A 169 -13.84 -14.00 7.07
N VAL A 170 -12.85 -13.13 6.96
CA VAL A 170 -11.80 -12.99 7.98
C VAL A 170 -12.39 -12.43 9.29
N ILE A 171 -13.24 -11.41 9.21
CA ILE A 171 -13.95 -10.85 10.38
C ILE A 171 -14.75 -11.94 11.09
N LYS A 172 -15.59 -12.70 10.37
CA LYS A 172 -16.36 -13.81 10.94
C LYS A 172 -15.49 -14.86 11.62
N LYS A 173 -14.35 -15.24 11.01
CA LYS A 173 -13.41 -16.20 11.61
C LYS A 173 -12.83 -15.68 12.92
N LEU A 174 -12.44 -14.40 12.99
CA LEU A 174 -11.94 -13.78 14.21
C LEU A 174 -13.01 -13.74 15.31
N GLU A 175 -14.26 -13.42 14.96
CA GLU A 175 -15.41 -13.44 15.89
C GLU A 175 -15.71 -14.85 16.42
N GLN A 176 -15.45 -15.88 15.62
CA GLN A 176 -15.55 -17.29 16.00
C GLN A 176 -14.35 -17.77 16.83
N GLY A 177 -13.35 -16.91 17.08
CA GLY A 177 -12.20 -17.23 17.93
C GLY A 177 -11.00 -17.84 17.19
N VAL A 178 -10.96 -17.80 15.85
CA VAL A 178 -9.74 -18.15 15.10
C VAL A 178 -8.63 -17.16 15.47
N SER A 179 -7.41 -17.65 15.70
CA SER A 179 -6.28 -16.81 16.09
C SER A 179 -5.83 -15.92 14.93
N THR A 180 -5.21 -14.78 15.24
CA THR A 180 -4.65 -13.88 14.22
C THR A 180 -3.51 -14.54 13.45
N GLU A 181 -2.71 -15.39 14.10
CA GLU A 181 -1.65 -16.18 13.47
C GLU A 181 -2.20 -17.07 12.35
N GLU A 182 -3.31 -17.78 12.60
CA GLU A 182 -3.94 -18.64 11.60
C GLU A 182 -4.58 -17.81 10.46
N ILE A 183 -5.12 -16.62 10.76
CA ILE A 183 -5.63 -15.69 9.73
C ILE A 183 -4.53 -15.20 8.80
N LEU A 184 -3.36 -14.86 9.35
CA LEU A 184 -2.27 -14.25 8.61
C LEU A 184 -1.51 -15.27 7.75
N LYS A 185 -1.60 -16.56 8.09
CA LYS A 185 -0.97 -17.63 7.32
C LYS A 185 -1.52 -17.69 5.89
N ARG A 186 -0.66 -17.41 4.92
CA ARG A 186 -1.01 -17.50 3.51
C ARG A 186 -1.23 -18.96 3.09
N PRO A 187 -2.38 -19.32 2.48
CA PRO A 187 -2.57 -20.64 1.90
C PRO A 187 -1.71 -20.81 0.65
N ASN A 188 -1.18 -22.00 0.40
CA ASN A 188 -0.46 -22.30 -0.84
C ASN A 188 -1.45 -22.82 -1.90
N ILE A 189 -1.65 -22.03 -2.95
CA ILE A 189 -2.55 -22.36 -4.09
C ILE A 189 -1.78 -22.67 -5.38
N GLY A 190 -0.45 -22.81 -5.30
CA GLY A 190 0.41 -22.88 -6.48
C GLY A 190 0.71 -21.50 -7.10
N PRO A 191 1.24 -21.47 -8.34
CA PRO A 191 1.64 -20.25 -9.02
C PRO A 191 0.45 -19.40 -9.45
N ARG A 192 0.67 -18.08 -9.55
CA ARG A 192 -0.32 -17.09 -9.99
C ARG A 192 0.32 -16.12 -10.99
N ASP A 193 -0.43 -15.67 -11.97
CA ASP A 193 0.04 -14.78 -13.04
C ASP A 193 -0.57 -13.36 -12.90
N LEU A 194 0.07 -12.36 -13.50
CA LEU A 194 -0.40 -10.97 -13.48
C LEU A 194 -1.76 -10.77 -14.15
N THR A 195 -2.12 -11.65 -15.08
CA THR A 195 -3.46 -11.67 -15.70
C THR A 195 -4.59 -11.95 -14.71
N ASP A 196 -4.26 -12.47 -13.53
CA ASP A 196 -5.22 -12.75 -12.44
C ASP A 196 -5.28 -11.61 -11.40
N VAL A 197 -4.61 -10.47 -11.64
CA VAL A 197 -4.56 -9.33 -10.71
C VAL A 197 -5.59 -8.27 -11.11
N PRO A 198 -6.63 -8.02 -10.29
CA PRO A 198 -7.69 -7.06 -10.64
C PRO A 198 -7.18 -5.65 -10.96
N LEU A 199 -6.12 -5.21 -10.27
CA LEU A 199 -5.52 -3.89 -10.49
C LEU A 199 -4.87 -3.73 -11.87
N VAL A 200 -4.37 -4.83 -12.44
CA VAL A 200 -3.71 -4.85 -13.76
C VAL A 200 -4.74 -5.05 -14.87
N VAL A 201 -5.78 -5.86 -14.65
CA VAL A 201 -6.77 -6.16 -15.70
C VAL A 201 -7.64 -4.96 -16.02
N GLU A 202 -8.01 -4.14 -15.03
CA GLU A 202 -8.84 -2.94 -15.25
C GLU A 202 -8.09 -1.76 -15.89
N SER A 203 -6.76 -1.84 -16.05
CA SER A 203 -5.96 -0.84 -16.76
C SER A 203 -5.74 -1.15 -18.25
N HIS A 204 -6.23 -2.30 -18.75
CA HIS A 204 -6.12 -2.72 -20.15
C HIS A 204 -7.32 -2.29 -21.01
#